data_AF-A0A8J2VBF9-F1
#
_entry.id   AF-A0A8J2VBF9-F1
#
_cell.length_a   1.000
_cell.length_b   1.000
_cell.length_c   1.000
_cell.angle_alpha   90.00
_cell.angle_beta   90.00
_cell.angle_gamma   90.00
#
_symmetry.space_group_name_H-M   'P 1'
#
loop_
_entity.id
_entity.type
_entity.pdbx_description
1 polymer ?
#
loop_
_entity_poly.entity_id
_entity_poly.type
_entity_poly.pdbx_seq_one_letter_code
_entity_poly.pdbx_strand_id
1 'polypeptide(L)'
;MAERYVPQVTAASIPEDGGWVELSGENVLILSIPEWKEVVEKSAKGYRYVWMYDREGDAYIFCFRLADGTERAVAFAKEHAGVMLQDGRAFDTFAFLITTEELNEVKEDTPMLLLQKVRLKRHPQAGW
;
A
#
# COMPACT_ATOMS: atom_id res chain seq x y z
N MET A 1 0.45 -5.85 26.64
CA MET A 1 0.94 -4.63 25.96
C MET A 1 1.09 -4.99 24.49
N ALA A 2 0.36 -4.35 23.58
CA ALA A 2 0.50 -4.66 22.16
C ALA A 2 1.82 -4.07 21.66
N GLU A 3 2.77 -4.93 21.26
CA GLU A 3 4.05 -4.49 20.70
C GLU A 3 3.80 -3.63 19.46
N ARG A 4 4.24 -2.37 19.54
CA ARG A 4 4.17 -1.42 18.43
C ARG A 4 5.04 -1.96 17.30
N TYR A 5 4.45 -2.10 16.12
CA TYR A 5 5.22 -2.48 14.93
C TYR A 5 6.23 -1.38 14.60
N VAL A 6 7.51 -1.75 14.56
CA VAL A 6 8.62 -0.91 14.12
C VAL A 6 9.17 -1.54 12.85
N PRO A 7 9.03 -0.87 11.69
CA PRO A 7 9.45 -1.44 10.41
C PRO A 7 10.97 -1.60 10.37
N GLN A 8 11.44 -2.74 9.86
CA GLN A 8 12.88 -3.00 9.63
C GLN A 8 13.26 -2.95 8.13
N VAL A 9 12.31 -2.58 7.28
CA VAL A 9 12.53 -2.43 5.83
C VAL A 9 13.56 -1.34 5.54
N THR A 10 14.50 -1.63 4.65
CA THR A 10 15.56 -0.71 4.21
C THR A 10 15.30 -0.11 2.82
N ALA A 11 14.29 -0.61 2.11
CA ALA A 11 13.89 -0.15 0.79
C ALA A 11 12.36 -0.17 0.67
N ALA A 12 11.82 0.72 -0.16
CA ALA A 12 10.43 0.77 -0.52
C ALA A 12 10.29 0.65 -2.03
N SER A 13 9.33 -0.14 -2.48
CA SER A 13 9.01 -0.32 -3.89
C SER A 13 8.08 0.81 -4.34
N ILE A 14 8.24 1.28 -5.57
CA ILE A 14 7.35 2.27 -6.18
C ILE A 14 6.39 1.50 -7.07
N PRO A 15 5.06 1.69 -6.94
CA PRO A 15 4.11 1.04 -7.83
C PRO A 15 4.26 1.59 -9.24
N GLU A 16 4.29 0.70 -10.23
CA GLU A 16 4.38 1.09 -11.64
C GLU A 16 3.07 1.69 -12.14
N ASP A 17 1.95 1.13 -11.68
CA ASP A 17 0.61 1.61 -11.97
C ASP A 17 -0.25 1.50 -10.70
N GLY A 18 -1.31 2.30 -10.62
CA GLY A 18 -2.24 2.27 -9.53
C GLY A 18 -3.55 2.99 -9.85
N GLY A 19 -4.63 2.46 -9.31
CA GLY A 19 -5.96 2.97 -9.58
C GLY A 19 -6.91 2.67 -8.45
N TRP A 20 -7.83 3.59 -8.22
CA TRP A 20 -8.89 3.37 -7.25
C TRP A 20 -10.08 2.66 -7.90
N VAL A 21 -10.58 1.64 -7.22
CA VAL A 21 -11.80 0.93 -7.55
C VAL A 21 -12.71 0.86 -6.31
N GLU A 22 -13.98 0.55 -6.53
CA GLU A 22 -14.91 0.22 -5.46
C GLU A 22 -15.18 -1.29 -5.51
N LEU A 23 -14.90 -2.01 -4.43
CA LEU A 23 -15.17 -3.44 -4.31
C LEU A 23 -16.08 -3.67 -3.12
N SER A 24 -17.28 -4.21 -3.36
CA SER A 24 -18.27 -4.49 -2.32
C SER A 24 -18.61 -3.29 -1.41
N GLY A 25 -18.56 -2.07 -1.95
CA GLY A 25 -18.82 -0.82 -1.22
C GLY A 25 -17.62 -0.32 -0.39
N GLU A 26 -16.45 -0.93 -0.51
CA GLU A 26 -15.20 -0.46 0.07
C GLU A 26 -14.32 0.22 -0.99
N ASN A 27 -13.69 1.34 -0.63
CA ASN A 27 -12.67 1.97 -1.46
C ASN A 27 -11.41 1.09 -1.48
N VAL A 28 -10.97 0.69 -2.66
CA VAL A 28 -9.78 -0.15 -2.82
C VAL A 28 -8.82 0.53 -3.78
N LEU A 29 -7.58 0.73 -3.31
CA LEU A 29 -6.49 1.23 -4.12
C LEU A 29 -5.72 0.03 -4.66
N ILE A 30 -5.89 -0.26 -5.94
CA ILE A 30 -5.14 -1.31 -6.64
C ILE A 30 -3.77 -0.76 -7.01
N LEU A 31 -2.72 -1.54 -6.80
CA LEU A 31 -1.34 -1.20 -7.14
C LEU A 31 -0.70 -2.34 -7.92
N SER A 32 0.01 -2.00 -8.99
CA SER A 32 0.86 -2.94 -9.72
C SER A 32 2.31 -2.78 -9.26
N ILE A 33 2.88 -3.86 -8.71
CA ILE A 33 4.27 -3.94 -8.23
C ILE A 33 4.88 -5.25 -8.75
N PRO A 34 5.44 -5.27 -9.98
CA PRO A 34 5.90 -6.51 -10.63
C PRO A 34 6.99 -7.28 -9.88
N GLU A 35 7.76 -6.59 -9.04
CA GLU A 35 8.82 -7.17 -8.20
C GLU A 35 8.29 -8.02 -7.03
N TRP A 36 6.98 -8.03 -6.76
CA TRP A 36 6.38 -8.66 -5.58
C TRP A 36 5.75 -10.04 -5.82
N LYS A 37 6.28 -10.82 -6.77
CA LYS A 37 5.76 -12.15 -7.14
C LYS A 37 5.57 -13.07 -5.93
N GLU A 38 6.55 -13.11 -5.03
CA GLU A 38 6.51 -13.97 -3.85
C GLU A 38 5.59 -13.44 -2.71
N VAL A 39 5.10 -12.21 -2.83
CA VAL A 39 4.33 -11.53 -1.78
C VAL A 39 2.84 -11.51 -2.12
N VAL A 40 2.49 -11.40 -3.41
CA VAL A 40 1.09 -11.35 -3.86
C VAL A 40 0.33 -12.65 -3.60
N GLU A 41 1.02 -13.78 -3.50
CA GLU A 41 0.43 -15.09 -3.16
C GLU A 41 0.23 -15.31 -1.65
N LYS A 42 0.71 -14.39 -0.81
CA LYS A 42 0.68 -14.56 0.64
C LYS A 42 -0.63 -14.07 1.25
N SER A 43 -0.94 -14.58 2.45
CA SER A 43 -2.08 -14.08 3.22
C SER A 43 -1.73 -12.80 3.98
N ALA A 44 -2.54 -11.77 3.80
CA ALA A 44 -2.52 -10.56 4.62
C ALA A 44 -3.17 -10.73 6.01
N LYS A 45 -3.70 -11.90 6.37
CA LYS A 45 -4.44 -12.06 7.63
C LYS A 45 -3.54 -11.78 8.84
N GLY A 46 -3.93 -10.79 9.65
CA GLY A 46 -3.17 -10.40 10.84
C GLY A 46 -1.93 -9.54 10.57
N TYR A 47 -1.80 -8.98 9.36
CA TYR A 47 -0.74 -8.05 9.04
C TYR A 47 -0.76 -6.81 9.95
N ARG A 48 0.40 -6.18 10.11
CA ARG A 48 0.55 -4.89 10.79
C ARG A 48 1.14 -3.89 9.81
N TYR A 49 0.78 -2.62 9.96
CA TYR A 49 1.32 -1.57 9.11
C TYR A 49 1.63 -0.30 9.90
N VAL A 50 2.44 0.55 9.29
CA VAL A 50 2.70 1.91 9.74
C VAL A 50 2.89 2.81 8.52
N TRP A 51 2.47 4.07 8.65
CA TRP A 51 2.78 5.11 7.69
C TRP A 51 3.96 5.92 8.19
N MET A 52 4.91 6.15 7.30
CA MET A 52 6.01 7.09 7.47
C MET A 52 5.86 8.17 6.42
N TYR A 53 6.39 9.36 6.71
CA TYR A 53 6.47 10.45 5.75
C TYR A 53 7.94 10.80 5.61
N ASP A 54 8.47 10.58 4.42
CA ASP A 54 9.82 10.98 4.05
C ASP A 54 9.77 12.42 3.55
N ARG A 55 10.40 13.31 4.32
CA ARG A 55 10.36 14.75 4.06
C ARG A 55 11.32 15.16 2.95
N GLU A 56 12.43 14.43 2.77
CA GLU A 56 13.42 14.75 1.74
C GLU A 56 12.92 14.39 0.34
N GLY A 57 12.29 13.23 0.18
CA GLY A 57 11.67 12.78 -1.06
C GLY A 57 10.21 13.19 -1.25
N ASP A 58 9.64 13.97 -0.32
CA ASP A 58 8.21 14.36 -0.28
C ASP A 58 7.27 13.17 -0.59
N ALA A 59 7.46 12.08 0.16
CA ALA A 59 6.82 10.80 -0.11
C ALA A 59 6.19 10.19 1.13
N TYR A 60 5.00 9.63 0.99
CA TYR A 60 4.46 8.74 2.03
C TYR A 60 4.98 7.33 1.82
N ILE A 61 5.44 6.69 2.88
CA ILE A 61 5.92 5.32 2.84
C ILE A 61 4.97 4.46 3.67
N PHE A 62 4.31 3.51 3.02
CA PHE A 62 3.47 2.52 3.67
C PHE A 62 4.31 1.27 3.95
N CYS A 63 4.67 1.04 5.21
CA CYS A 63 5.41 -0.14 5.62
C CYS A 63 4.43 -1.15 6.23
N PHE A 64 4.52 -2.42 5.84
CA PHE A 64 3.72 -3.48 6.45
C PHE A 64 4.52 -4.75 6.68
N ARG A 65 4.06 -5.52 7.66
CA ARG A 65 4.58 -6.84 8.02
C ARG A 65 3.45 -7.85 8.00
N LEU A 66 3.62 -8.90 7.23
CA LEU A 66 2.73 -10.05 7.19
C LEU A 66 2.90 -10.94 8.43
N ALA A 67 1.96 -11.85 8.65
CA ALA A 67 1.99 -12.74 9.82
C ALA A 67 3.19 -13.71 9.82
N ASP A 68 3.73 -14.03 8.63
CA ASP A 68 4.93 -14.86 8.47
C ASP A 68 6.24 -14.11 8.70
N GLY A 69 6.17 -12.81 9.04
CA GLY A 69 7.33 -11.94 9.27
C GLY A 69 7.84 -11.23 8.03
N THR A 70 7.26 -11.46 6.84
CA THR A 70 7.63 -10.74 5.62
C THR A 70 7.34 -9.26 5.78
N GLU A 71 8.37 -8.42 5.63
CA GLU A 71 8.24 -6.96 5.64
C GLU A 71 8.44 -6.38 4.24
N ARG A 72 7.56 -5.43 3.88
CA ARG A 72 7.61 -4.69 2.62
C ARG A 72 7.19 -3.24 2.85
N ALA A 73 7.61 -2.37 1.95
CA ALA A 73 7.21 -0.97 1.96
C ALA A 73 6.86 -0.50 0.55
N VAL A 74 5.84 0.36 0.46
CA VAL A 74 5.45 1.04 -0.78
C VAL A 74 5.71 2.53 -0.62
N ALA A 75 6.41 3.14 -1.57
CA ALA A 75 6.65 4.58 -1.60
C ALA A 75 5.66 5.28 -2.54
N PHE A 76 5.01 6.31 -2.01
CA PHE A 76 4.07 7.18 -2.69
C PHE A 76 4.65 8.59 -2.77
N ALA A 77 5.56 8.79 -3.73
CA ALA A 77 6.12 10.11 -4.03
C ALA A 77 5.03 11.05 -4.56
N LYS A 78 4.99 12.29 -4.05
CA LYS A 78 3.91 13.26 -4.31
C LYS A 78 3.50 13.42 -5.78
N GLU A 79 4.47 13.53 -6.68
CA GLU A 79 4.26 13.80 -8.10
C GLU A 79 3.95 12.54 -8.93
N HIS A 80 3.98 11.36 -8.31
CA HIS A 80 3.69 10.08 -8.94
C HIS A 80 2.57 9.37 -8.18
N ALA A 81 2.86 8.25 -7.54
CA ALA A 81 1.88 7.46 -6.80
C ALA A 81 1.19 8.24 -5.66
N GLY A 82 1.81 9.31 -5.16
CA GLY A 82 1.24 10.21 -4.18
C GLY A 82 -0.05 10.90 -4.64
N VAL A 83 -0.25 11.11 -5.94
CA VAL A 83 -1.51 11.68 -6.46
C VAL A 83 -2.70 10.81 -6.08
N MET A 84 -2.54 9.49 -6.01
CA MET A 84 -3.59 8.57 -5.58
C MET A 84 -3.97 8.78 -4.11
N LEU A 85 -3.01 9.16 -3.26
CA LEU A 85 -3.27 9.43 -1.84
C LEU A 85 -3.89 10.82 -1.60
N GLN A 86 -3.89 11.70 -2.59
CA GLN A 86 -4.58 13.01 -2.53
C GLN A 86 -6.07 12.89 -2.81
N ASP A 87 -6.50 11.77 -3.42
CA ASP A 87 -7.91 11.49 -3.69
C ASP A 87 -8.76 11.49 -2.40
N GLY A 88 -10.00 11.97 -2.50
CA GLY A 88 -10.96 12.00 -1.40
C GLY A 88 -11.16 10.64 -0.72
N ARG A 89 -11.04 9.55 -1.49
CA ARG A 89 -11.16 8.17 -0.98
C ARG A 89 -10.06 7.80 0.01
N ALA A 90 -8.89 8.44 -0.05
CA ALA A 90 -7.78 8.18 0.85
C ALA A 90 -7.93 8.83 2.24
N PHE A 91 -8.95 9.69 2.43
CA PHE A 91 -9.23 10.33 3.72
C PHE A 91 -9.98 9.40 4.69
N ASP A 92 -10.69 8.42 4.14
CA ASP A 92 -11.39 7.39 4.90
C ASP A 92 -10.55 6.12 5.05
N THR A 93 -11.16 5.09 5.62
CA THR A 93 -10.55 3.76 5.64
C THR A 93 -10.73 3.12 4.27
N PHE A 94 -9.64 2.57 3.74
CA PHE A 94 -9.62 1.89 2.44
C PHE A 94 -8.84 0.57 2.52
N ALA A 95 -8.78 -0.17 1.42
CA ALA A 95 -7.93 -1.34 1.29
C ALA A 95 -6.89 -1.13 0.19
N PHE A 96 -5.73 -1.78 0.30
CA PHE A 96 -4.82 -1.95 -0.83
C PHE A 96 -5.04 -3.31 -1.46
N LEU A 97 -5.04 -3.37 -2.78
CA LEU A 97 -4.98 -4.61 -3.54
C LEU A 97 -3.73 -4.58 -4.40
N ILE A 98 -2.79 -5.49 -4.16
CA ILE A 98 -1.48 -5.45 -4.80
C ILE A 98 -1.36 -6.65 -5.74
N THR A 99 -1.01 -6.38 -6.99
CA THR A 99 -0.77 -7.37 -8.05
C THR A 99 0.62 -7.19 -8.64
N THR A 100 1.14 -8.22 -9.31
CA THR A 100 2.36 -8.10 -10.13
C THR A 100 2.09 -7.83 -11.60
N GLU A 101 0.85 -8.00 -12.03
CA GLU A 101 0.44 -7.82 -13.42
C GLU A 101 0.02 -6.37 -13.68
N GLU A 102 0.02 -5.96 -14.94
CA GLU A 102 -0.53 -4.67 -15.36
C GLU A 102 -2.03 -4.62 -15.04
N LEU A 103 -2.54 -3.46 -14.62
CA LEU A 103 -3.93 -3.33 -14.18
C LEU A 103 -4.95 -3.69 -15.27
N ASN A 104 -4.59 -3.53 -16.54
CA ASN A 104 -5.43 -3.88 -17.69
C ASN A 104 -5.47 -5.39 -17.99
N GLU A 105 -4.53 -6.16 -17.44
CA GLU A 105 -4.39 -7.61 -17.67
C GLU A 105 -4.79 -8.46 -16.46
N VAL A 106 -5.22 -7.82 -15.36
CA VAL A 106 -5.70 -8.51 -14.16
C VAL A 106 -6.94 -9.34 -14.48
N LYS A 107 -6.86 -10.65 -14.18
CA LYS A 107 -7.95 -11.63 -14.30
C LYS A 107 -8.41 -12.08 -12.91
N GLU A 108 -9.55 -12.79 -12.87
CA GLU A 108 -10.10 -13.31 -11.62
C GLU A 108 -9.14 -14.25 -10.86
N ASP A 109 -8.33 -15.02 -11.59
CA ASP A 109 -7.32 -15.94 -11.02
C ASP A 109 -5.96 -15.29 -10.76
N THR A 110 -5.78 -14.00 -11.06
CA THR A 110 -4.49 -13.33 -10.85
C THR A 110 -4.19 -13.27 -9.35
N PRO A 111 -3.00 -13.70 -8.89
CA PRO A 111 -2.64 -13.64 -7.49
C PRO A 111 -2.55 -12.19 -7.02
N MET A 112 -3.26 -11.87 -5.94
CA MET A 112 -3.32 -10.52 -5.38
C MET A 112 -3.25 -10.54 -3.86
N LEU A 113 -2.51 -9.58 -3.31
CA LEU A 113 -2.46 -9.33 -1.87
C LEU A 113 -3.46 -8.24 -1.48
N LEU A 114 -4.48 -8.60 -0.71
CA LEU A 114 -5.48 -7.65 -0.19
C LEU A 114 -5.15 -7.23 1.25
N LEU A 115 -4.78 -5.97 1.45
CA LEU A 115 -4.53 -5.35 2.75
C LEU A 115 -5.72 -4.48 3.15
N GLN A 116 -6.61 -5.01 3.98
CA GLN A 116 -7.85 -4.31 4.38
C GLN A 116 -7.64 -3.40 5.60
N LYS A 117 -8.53 -2.40 5.76
CA LYS A 117 -8.57 -1.51 6.93
C LYS A 117 -7.32 -0.63 7.07
N VAL A 118 -6.83 -0.14 5.95
CA VAL A 118 -5.75 0.83 5.89
C VAL A 118 -6.33 2.21 6.09
N ARG A 119 -5.69 3.00 6.97
CA ARG A 119 -5.99 4.41 7.15
C ARG A 119 -4.71 5.20 7.01
N LEU A 120 -4.67 6.12 6.06
CA LEU A 120 -3.54 7.02 5.88
C LEU A 120 -3.45 7.99 7.05
N LYS A 121 -2.29 8.02 7.71
CA LYS A 121 -1.98 9.05 8.70
C LYS A 121 -1.22 10.19 8.01
N ARG A 122 -1.97 11.19 7.57
CA ARG A 122 -1.39 12.38 6.92
C ARG A 122 -0.48 13.14 7.88
N HIS A 123 0.68 13.54 7.38
CA HIS A 123 1.65 14.30 8.15
C HIS A 123 1.40 15.80 7.95
N PRO A 124 1.34 16.63 9.02
CA PRO A 124 1.06 18.06 8.87
C PRO A 124 2.04 18.81 7.97
N GLN A 125 3.28 18.32 7.86
CA GLN A 125 4.33 18.92 7.04
C GLN A 125 4.29 18.49 5.57
N ALA A 126 3.48 17.49 5.20
CA ALA A 126 3.34 17.10 3.80
C ALA A 126 2.68 18.23 3.00
N GLY A 127 1.66 18.87 3.57
CA GLY A 127 0.96 19.97 2.90
C GLY A 127 0.14 19.53 1.68
N TRP A 128 -0.13 18.22 1.53
CA TRP A 128 -0.95 17.62 0.48
C TRP A 128 -1.73 16.40 0.97
#